data_AF-A0A538F4P3-F1
#
_entry.id   AF-A0A538F4P3-F1
#
_cell.length_a   1.000
_cell.length_b   1.000
_cell.length_c   1.000
_cell.angle_alpha   90.00
_cell.angle_beta   90.00
_cell.angle_gamma   90.00
#
_symmetry.space_group_name_H-M   'P 1'
#
loop_
_entity.id
_entity.type
_entity.pdbx_description
1 polymer ?
#
loop_
_entity_poly.entity_id
_entity_poly.type
_entity_poly.pdbx_seq_one_letter_code
_entity_poly.pdbx_strand_id
1 'polypeptide(L)'
;ENFVRTMLGLGRDRDEVAVVADQIGCPTYVGHLAGATREVLDLPPGVWHVAAQGECSWAEFARAIFEEAGVDCRVREITTAELARPAPRPAYSVLRSEKGAPDLPDWREGLRACLARL
;
A
#
# COMPACT_ATOMS: atom_id res chain seq x y z
N GLU A 1 -5.22 11.19 6.79
CA GLU A 1 -6.10 10.06 6.43
C GLU A 1 -5.39 9.21 5.37
N ASN A 2 -5.47 7.87 5.42
CA ASN A 2 -4.79 6.95 4.46
C ASN A 2 -5.63 5.68 4.24
N PHE A 3 -5.27 4.87 3.23
CA PHE A 3 -6.04 3.68 2.85
C PHE A 3 -6.21 2.66 3.99
N VAL A 4 -5.16 2.42 4.81
CA VAL A 4 -5.24 1.50 5.96
C VAL A 4 -6.32 1.95 6.94
N ARG A 5 -6.28 3.23 7.36
CA ARG A 5 -7.27 3.79 8.27
C ARG A 5 -8.68 3.80 7.66
N THR A 6 -8.80 4.07 6.37
CA THR A 6 -10.09 4.02 5.66
C THR A 6 -10.67 2.60 5.67
N MET A 7 -9.86 1.56 5.34
CA MET A 7 -10.33 0.18 5.37
C MET A 7 -10.74 -0.24 6.78
N LEU A 8 -9.92 0.03 7.79
CA LEU A 8 -10.25 -0.28 9.19
C LEU A 8 -11.55 0.41 9.65
N GLY A 9 -11.80 1.64 9.21
CA GLY A 9 -13.07 2.32 9.47
C GLY A 9 -14.24 1.62 8.81
N LEU A 10 -14.15 1.36 7.49
CA LEU A 10 -15.23 0.71 6.74
C LEU A 10 -15.54 -0.70 7.24
N GLY A 11 -14.52 -1.49 7.57
CA GLY A 11 -14.70 -2.87 8.04
C GLY A 11 -15.28 -2.99 9.45
N ARG A 12 -15.34 -1.89 10.23
CA ARG A 12 -16.09 -1.86 11.50
C ARG A 12 -17.59 -1.68 11.28
N ASP A 13 -17.95 -0.99 10.20
CA ASP A 13 -19.33 -0.55 9.95
C ASP A 13 -20.05 -1.40 8.89
N ARG A 14 -19.34 -2.30 8.19
CA ARG A 14 -19.84 -3.04 7.03
C ARG A 14 -19.31 -4.47 7.00
N ASP A 15 -20.16 -5.38 6.53
CA ASP A 15 -19.78 -6.78 6.29
C ASP A 15 -19.02 -6.97 4.96
N GLU A 16 -19.05 -5.98 4.07
CA GLU A 16 -18.41 -6.02 2.76
C GLU A 16 -17.97 -4.62 2.27
N VAL A 17 -16.82 -4.56 1.61
CA VAL A 17 -16.34 -3.40 0.86
C VAL A 17 -15.95 -3.78 -0.57
N ALA A 18 -16.27 -2.91 -1.53
CA ALA A 18 -15.84 -3.06 -2.92
C ALA A 18 -14.49 -2.37 -3.14
N VAL A 19 -13.49 -3.11 -3.63
CA VAL A 19 -12.12 -2.62 -3.79
C VAL A 19 -11.54 -3.05 -5.14
N VAL A 20 -10.82 -2.14 -5.80
CA VAL A 20 -10.26 -2.39 -7.14
C VAL A 20 -9.18 -3.47 -7.12
N ALA A 21 -9.28 -4.42 -8.05
CA ALA A 21 -8.34 -5.55 -8.17
C ALA A 21 -7.40 -5.43 -9.39
N ASP A 22 -7.70 -4.56 -10.35
CA ASP A 22 -6.93 -4.36 -11.59
C ASP A 22 -5.95 -3.17 -11.54
N GLN A 23 -5.67 -2.66 -10.33
CA GLN A 23 -4.68 -1.62 -10.05
C GLN A 23 -3.62 -2.16 -9.09
N ILE A 24 -2.43 -2.44 -9.62
CA ILE A 24 -1.30 -3.02 -8.90
C ILE A 24 -0.31 -1.93 -8.48
N GLY A 25 0.16 -2.01 -7.24
CA GLY A 25 1.15 -1.09 -6.70
C GLY A 25 1.96 -1.73 -5.58
N CYS A 26 2.71 -0.91 -4.85
CA CYS A 26 3.53 -1.36 -3.74
C CYS A 26 3.27 -0.50 -2.48
N PRO A 27 2.43 -0.98 -1.53
CA PRO A 27 2.15 -0.24 -0.31
C PRO A 27 3.42 0.02 0.50
N THR A 28 3.77 1.29 0.67
CA THR A 28 5.01 1.69 1.35
C THR A 28 4.70 2.33 2.71
N TYR A 29 5.21 1.73 3.79
CA TYR A 29 5.02 2.25 5.13
C TYR A 29 5.94 3.45 5.40
N VAL A 30 5.34 4.57 5.84
CA VAL A 30 6.06 5.83 6.10
C VAL A 30 7.19 5.70 7.11
N GLY A 31 7.06 4.80 8.11
CA GLY A 31 8.12 4.60 9.10
C GLY A 31 9.41 4.05 8.49
N HIS A 32 9.30 3.12 7.53
CA HIS A 32 10.45 2.60 6.80
C HIS A 32 11.01 3.65 5.82
N LEU A 33 10.12 4.30 5.07
CA LEU A 33 10.51 5.33 4.10
C LEU A 33 11.23 6.52 4.76
N ALA A 34 10.80 6.96 5.94
CA ALA A 34 11.45 8.05 6.66
C ALA A 34 12.89 7.70 7.06
N GLY A 35 13.15 6.46 7.49
CA GLY A 35 14.51 5.97 7.76
C GLY A 35 15.38 6.00 6.52
N ALA A 36 14.89 5.39 5.43
CA ALA A 36 15.60 5.35 4.16
C ALA A 36 15.82 6.71 3.52
N THR A 37 14.93 7.68 3.76
CA THR A 37 15.12 9.05 3.24
C THR A 37 16.42 9.66 3.74
N ARG A 38 16.84 9.35 4.97
CA ARG A 38 18.13 9.81 5.51
C ARG A 38 19.31 9.22 4.73
N GLU A 39 19.24 7.93 4.41
CA GLU A 39 20.27 7.25 3.63
C GLU A 39 20.37 7.80 2.19
N VAL A 40 19.23 8.18 1.60
CA VAL A 40 19.22 8.83 0.27
C VAL A 40 19.94 10.18 0.28
N LEU A 41 19.97 10.91 1.40
CA LEU A 41 20.70 12.19 1.49
C LEU A 41 22.22 12.03 1.36
N ASP A 42 22.75 10.84 1.64
CA ASP A 42 24.17 10.52 1.50
C ASP A 42 24.52 10.03 0.08
N LEU A 43 23.51 9.84 -0.80
CA LEU A 43 23.70 9.44 -2.19
C LEU A 43 23.94 10.65 -3.11
N PRO A 44 24.50 10.44 -4.32
CA PRO A 44 24.63 11.50 -5.30
C PRO A 44 23.27 12.18 -5.60
N PRO A 45 23.26 13.51 -5.82
CA PRO A 45 22.05 14.23 -6.18
C PRO A 45 21.37 13.62 -7.41
N GLY A 46 20.06 13.42 -7.34
CA GLY A 46 19.32 12.78 -8.42
C GLY A 46 17.89 12.43 -8.04
N VAL A 47 17.24 11.69 -8.94
CA VAL A 47 15.90 11.15 -8.74
C VAL A 47 16.00 9.69 -8.31
N TRP A 48 15.41 9.39 -7.16
CA TRP A 48 15.46 8.09 -6.51
C TRP A 48 14.04 7.55 -6.29
N HIS A 49 13.83 6.28 -6.64
CA HIS A 49 12.67 5.55 -6.16
C HIS A 49 13.05 4.83 -4.86
N VAL A 50 12.22 5.01 -3.84
CA VAL A 50 12.31 4.26 -2.58
C VAL A 50 10.91 3.75 -2.29
N ALA A 51 10.71 2.45 -2.47
CA ALA A 51 9.44 1.76 -2.26
C ALA A 51 9.67 0.46 -1.49
N ALA A 52 8.61 -0.04 -0.85
CA ALA A 52 8.62 -1.37 -0.24
C ALA A 52 8.93 -2.46 -1.28
N GLN A 53 9.32 -3.64 -0.81
CA GLN A 53 9.42 -4.81 -1.69
C GLN A 53 8.04 -5.47 -1.88
N GLY A 54 7.93 -6.25 -2.94
CA GLY A 54 6.69 -6.92 -3.33
C GLY A 54 5.68 -5.99 -4.01
N GLU A 55 4.56 -6.57 -4.42
CA GLU A 55 3.45 -5.86 -5.07
C GLU A 55 2.13 -6.49 -4.68
N CYS A 56 1.06 -5.71 -4.78
CA CYS A 56 -0.30 -6.19 -4.64
C CYS A 56 -1.30 -5.22 -5.28
N SER A 57 -2.49 -5.73 -5.59
CA SER A 57 -3.67 -4.92 -5.87
C SER A 57 -4.19 -4.22 -4.61
N TRP A 58 -5.04 -3.20 -4.79
CA TRP A 58 -5.75 -2.61 -3.64
C TRP A 58 -6.66 -3.61 -2.93
N ALA A 59 -7.29 -4.54 -3.66
CA ALA A 59 -8.13 -5.59 -3.09
C ALA A 59 -7.33 -6.56 -2.21
N GLU A 60 -6.16 -6.99 -2.67
CA GLU A 60 -5.24 -7.80 -1.86
C GLU A 60 -4.74 -7.04 -0.63
N PHE A 61 -4.44 -5.74 -0.77
CA PHE A 61 -4.02 -4.93 0.36
C PHE A 61 -5.14 -4.77 1.40
N ALA A 62 -6.39 -4.54 0.96
CA ALA A 62 -7.55 -4.46 1.84
C ALA A 62 -7.78 -5.78 2.60
N ARG A 63 -7.68 -6.92 1.92
CA ARG A 63 -7.76 -8.25 2.57
C ARG A 63 -6.69 -8.42 3.62
N ALA A 64 -5.44 -8.07 3.31
CA ALA A 64 -4.34 -8.16 4.27
C ALA A 64 -4.54 -7.22 5.47
N ILE A 65 -5.10 -6.03 5.28
CA ILE A 65 -5.44 -5.12 6.39
C ILE A 65 -6.46 -5.78 7.32
N PHE A 66 -7.53 -6.36 6.77
CA PHE A 66 -8.56 -7.04 7.58
C PHE A 66 -8.04 -8.28 8.27
N GLU A 67 -7.26 -9.11 7.56
CA GLU A 67 -6.59 -10.30 8.09
C GLU A 67 -5.71 -9.95 9.30
N GLU A 68 -4.78 -9.00 9.13
CA GLU A 68 -3.82 -8.63 10.17
C GLU A 68 -4.48 -7.85 11.33
N ALA A 69 -5.64 -7.22 11.10
CA ALA A 69 -6.40 -6.50 12.13
C ALA A 69 -7.50 -7.34 12.80
N GLY A 70 -7.74 -8.58 12.34
CA GLY A 70 -8.82 -9.43 12.85
C GLY A 70 -10.23 -8.87 12.61
N VAL A 71 -10.42 -8.14 11.50
CA VAL A 71 -11.71 -7.52 11.13
C VAL A 71 -12.47 -8.46 10.19
N ASP A 72 -13.68 -8.85 10.56
CA ASP A 72 -14.55 -9.68 9.72
C ASP A 72 -15.31 -8.82 8.70
N CYS A 73 -14.64 -8.47 7.60
CA CYS A 73 -15.23 -7.74 6.49
C CYS A 73 -14.76 -8.36 5.16
N ARG A 74 -15.72 -8.68 4.28
CA ARG A 74 -15.43 -9.23 2.95
C ARG A 74 -14.91 -8.16 2.00
N VAL A 75 -13.99 -8.54 1.12
CA VAL A 75 -13.53 -7.69 0.02
C VAL A 75 -14.10 -8.21 -1.28
N ARG A 76 -15.05 -7.46 -1.85
CA ARG A 76 -15.57 -7.70 -3.20
C ARG A 76 -14.67 -6.99 -4.21
N GLU A 77 -14.09 -7.78 -5.11
CA GLU A 77 -13.25 -7.23 -6.17
C GLU A 77 -14.09 -6.51 -7.22
N ILE A 78 -13.60 -5.35 -7.65
CA ILE A 78 -14.15 -4.59 -8.77
C ILE A 78 -13.03 -4.17 -9.72
N THR A 79 -13.42 -3.83 -10.95
CA THR A 79 -12.53 -3.23 -11.95
C THR A 79 -12.46 -1.72 -11.79
N THR A 80 -11.43 -1.13 -12.39
CA THR A 80 -11.28 0.33 -12.49
C THR A 80 -12.46 0.96 -13.22
N ALA A 81 -13.02 0.27 -14.22
CA ALA A 81 -14.19 0.71 -14.97
C ALA A 81 -15.44 0.80 -14.09
N GLU A 82 -15.68 -0.18 -13.21
CA GLU A 82 -16.79 -0.18 -12.26
C GLU A 82 -16.67 0.94 -11.21
N LEU A 83 -15.45 1.30 -10.80
CA LEU A 83 -15.23 2.38 -9.82
C LEU A 83 -15.50 3.78 -10.40
N ALA A 84 -15.42 3.94 -11.73
CA ALA A 84 -15.81 5.15 -12.49
C ALA A 84 -15.29 6.49 -11.91
N ARG A 85 -14.02 6.55 -11.44
CA ARG A 85 -13.46 7.80 -10.89
C ARG A 85 -13.05 8.79 -11.98
N PRO A 86 -13.17 10.11 -11.74
CA PRO A 86 -12.80 11.14 -12.72
C PRO A 86 -11.32 11.12 -13.13
N ALA A 87 -10.42 10.83 -12.18
CA ALA A 87 -8.99 10.78 -12.44
C ALA A 87 -8.57 9.35 -12.86
N PRO A 88 -7.92 9.19 -14.03
CA PRO A 88 -7.39 7.90 -14.44
C PRO A 88 -6.28 7.46 -13.49
N ARG A 89 -6.21 6.15 -13.23
CA ARG A 89 -5.13 5.54 -12.46
C ARG A 89 -4.40 4.53 -13.32
N PRO A 90 -3.07 4.45 -13.19
CA PRO A 90 -2.31 3.40 -13.86
C PRO A 90 -2.75 2.02 -13.36
N ALA A 91 -2.87 1.06 -14.28
CA ALA A 91 -3.12 -0.34 -13.93
C ALA A 91 -1.93 -0.97 -13.19
N TYR A 92 -0.70 -0.47 -13.43
CA TYR A 92 0.51 -0.93 -12.78
C TYR A 92 1.39 0.26 -12.37
N SER A 93 1.68 0.36 -11.06
CA SER A 93 2.39 1.49 -10.44
C SER A 93 3.49 1.03 -9.47
N VAL A 94 3.93 -0.22 -9.60
CA VAL A 94 5.02 -0.76 -8.79
C VAL A 94 6.32 -0.08 -9.17
N LEU A 95 7.06 0.39 -8.16
CA LEU A 95 8.38 0.96 -8.31
C LEU A 95 9.41 0.03 -7.69
N ARG A 96 10.60 -0.05 -8.28
CA ARG A 96 11.75 -0.73 -7.70
C ARG A 96 12.75 0.29 -7.16
N SER A 97 13.31 0.03 -5.99
CA SER A 97 14.47 0.72 -5.47
C SER A 97 15.70 0.24 -6.25
N GLU A 98 16.29 1.12 -7.05
CA GLU A 98 17.43 0.82 -7.93
C GLU A 98 18.59 1.80 -7.68
N LYS A 99 19.70 1.64 -8.42
CA LYS A 99 20.86 2.56 -8.42
C LYS A 99 21.55 2.70 -7.05
N GLY A 100 21.33 1.76 -6.13
CA GLY A 100 21.83 1.84 -4.75
C GLY A 100 20.90 2.59 -3.80
N ALA A 101 19.64 2.84 -4.18
CA ALA A 101 18.60 3.27 -3.25
C ALA A 101 18.48 2.25 -2.11
N PRO A 102 18.16 2.69 -0.87
CA PRO A 102 17.94 1.79 0.25
C PRO A 102 16.81 0.80 -0.03
N ASP A 103 17.03 -0.44 0.41
CA ASP A 103 16.01 -1.48 0.38
C ASP A 103 15.06 -1.30 1.57
N LEU A 104 13.76 -1.23 1.27
CA LEU A 104 12.72 -1.27 2.29
C LEU A 104 12.23 -2.71 2.50
N PRO A 105 11.67 -3.04 3.67
CA PRO A 105 11.00 -4.32 3.90
C PRO A 105 9.84 -4.60 2.93
N ASP A 106 9.42 -5.87 2.86
CA ASP A 106 8.21 -6.27 2.13
C ASP A 106 6.98 -5.50 2.62
N TRP A 107 6.04 -5.20 1.72
CA TRP A 107 4.86 -4.43 2.04
C TRP A 107 4.01 -5.04 3.16
N ARG A 108 3.98 -6.38 3.33
CA ARG A 108 3.29 -7.03 4.46
C ARG A 108 3.96 -6.74 5.80
N GLU A 109 5.28 -6.70 5.82
CA GLU A 109 6.02 -6.29 7.02
C GLU A 109 5.76 -4.81 7.35
N GLY A 110 5.74 -3.95 6.32
CA GLY A 110 5.35 -2.56 6.46
C GLY A 110 3.92 -2.38 7.00
N LEU A 111 2.97 -3.19 6.52
CA LEU A 111 1.60 -3.20 7.02
C LEU A 111 1.53 -3.56 8.50
N ARG A 112 2.17 -4.67 8.91
CA ARG A 112 2.22 -5.08 10.33
C ARG A 112 2.85 -4.02 11.22
N ALA A 113 3.95 -3.42 10.80
CA ALA A 113 4.61 -2.34 11.52
C ALA A 113 3.73 -1.08 11.63
N CYS A 114 2.92 -0.80 10.60
CA CYS A 114 1.94 0.27 10.62
C CYS A 114 0.83 -0.01 11.64
N LEU A 115 0.19 -1.19 11.56
CA LEU A 115 -0.91 -1.59 12.44
C LEU A 115 -0.50 -1.62 13.92
N ALA A 116 0.72 -2.07 14.23
CA ALA A 116 1.25 -2.08 15.59
C ALA A 116 1.41 -0.67 16.22
N ARG A 117 1.30 0.39 15.41
CA ARG A 117 1.39 1.80 15.85
C ARG A 117 0.09 2.59 15.72
N LEU A 118 -1.02 1.95 15.34
CA LEU A 118 -2.34 2.57 15.25
C LEU A 118 -3.09 2.51 16.58
#